data_AF-A0A7S0AED7-F1
#
_entry.id   AF-A0A7S0AED7-F1
#
_cell.length_a   1.000
_cell.length_b   1.000
_cell.length_c   1.000
_cell.angle_alpha   90.00
_cell.angle_beta   90.00
_cell.angle_gamma   90.00
#
_symmetry.space_group_name_H-M   'P 1'
#
loop_
_entity.id
_entity.type
_entity.pdbx_description
1 polymer ?
#
loop_
_entity_poly.entity_id
_entity_poly.type
_entity_poly.pdbx_seq_one_letter_code
_entity_poly.pdbx_strand_id
1 'polypeptide(L)'
;AEPEDQDYYGMGSRSARWTIMMGIGIVFGTLSPPINLLCFLNFVVCRVVYAYLFCFAETKKSDLGGAFWVTQLKHTFVICVIYCILMIGVLAERATNYGPAIIAAPSIVWVFFSKGKFDNYIWEKLPIQELIRGKPSPYKRPNKGQYVQPELLELLPDSL
;
A
#
# COMPACT_ATOMS: atom_id res chain seq x y z
N ALA A 1 11.70 -9.50 19.02
CA ALA A 1 12.42 -9.10 17.79
C ALA A 1 11.97 -10.04 16.68
N GLU A 2 11.49 -9.51 15.56
CA GLU A 2 11.30 -10.33 14.36
C GLU A 2 12.68 -10.93 13.98
N PRO A 3 12.79 -12.20 13.56
CA PRO A 3 14.08 -12.80 13.19
C PRO A 3 14.68 -12.20 11.91
N GLU A 4 13.89 -11.51 11.09
CA GLU A 4 14.33 -10.77 9.90
C GLU A 4 14.72 -9.32 10.19
N ASP A 5 15.70 -8.81 9.42
CA ASP A 5 16.08 -7.39 9.47
C ASP A 5 14.89 -6.50 9.06
N GLN A 6 14.34 -5.77 10.03
CA GLN A 6 13.16 -4.94 9.87
C GLN A 6 13.37 -3.78 8.89
N ASP A 7 14.60 -3.28 8.74
CA ASP A 7 14.89 -2.15 7.85
C ASP A 7 14.90 -2.57 6.37
N TYR A 8 15.34 -3.79 6.08
CA TYR A 8 15.42 -4.30 4.70
C TYR A 8 14.24 -5.22 4.32
N TYR A 9 13.82 -6.08 5.23
CA TYR A 9 12.78 -7.10 5.02
C TYR A 9 11.47 -6.78 5.73
N GLY A 10 11.37 -5.67 6.46
CA GLY A 10 10.12 -5.23 7.05
C GLY A 10 9.02 -4.98 6.02
N MET A 11 7.76 -5.11 6.45
CA MET A 11 6.59 -4.88 5.61
C MET A 11 6.62 -3.48 4.95
N GLY A 12 7.01 -2.46 5.71
CA GLY A 12 7.11 -1.08 5.22
C GLY A 12 8.13 -0.94 4.08
N SER A 13 9.37 -1.39 4.31
CA SER A 13 10.48 -1.31 3.34
C SER A 13 10.15 -1.99 2.01
N ARG A 14 9.59 -3.20 2.06
CA ARG A 14 9.15 -3.94 0.85
C ARG A 14 8.04 -3.21 0.12
N SER A 15 7.04 -2.72 0.85
CA SER A 15 5.92 -2.01 0.26
C SER A 15 6.36 -0.71 -0.44
N ALA A 16 7.30 0.03 0.16
CA ALA A 16 7.87 1.24 -0.44
C ALA A 16 8.60 0.92 -1.75
N ARG A 17 9.41 -0.15 -1.80
CA ARG A 17 10.11 -0.57 -3.02
C ARG A 17 9.14 -0.90 -4.16
N TRP A 18 8.08 -1.66 -3.88
CA TRP A 18 7.09 -1.98 -4.91
C TRP A 18 6.34 -0.75 -5.41
N THR A 19 6.05 0.19 -4.53
CA THR A 19 5.41 1.46 -4.90
C THR A 19 6.31 2.34 -5.75
N ILE A 20 7.63 2.37 -5.47
CA ILE A 20 8.60 3.03 -6.34
C ILE A 20 8.64 2.36 -7.72
N MET A 21 8.69 1.03 -7.79
CA MET A 21 8.68 0.29 -9.06
C MET A 21 7.40 0.52 -9.86
N MET A 22 6.25 0.59 -9.18
CA MET A 22 4.97 0.96 -9.79
C MET A 22 5.00 2.38 -10.33
N GLY A 23 5.57 3.33 -9.56
CA GLY A 23 5.74 4.71 -9.98
C GLY A 23 6.61 4.84 -11.23
N ILE A 24 7.74 4.11 -11.27
CA ILE A 24 8.61 4.07 -12.45
C ILE A 24 7.85 3.53 -13.67
N GLY A 25 7.10 2.44 -13.51
CA GLY A 25 6.28 1.88 -14.58
C GLY A 25 5.24 2.87 -15.12
N ILE A 26 4.49 3.53 -14.24
CA ILE A 26 3.46 4.51 -14.64
C ILE A 26 4.11 5.73 -15.34
N VAL A 27 5.17 6.29 -14.76
CA VAL A 27 5.78 7.53 -15.26
C VAL A 27 6.56 7.31 -16.55
N PHE A 28 7.44 6.32 -16.59
CA PHE A 28 8.33 6.11 -17.73
C PHE A 28 7.76 5.15 -18.78
N GLY A 29 6.71 4.39 -18.44
CA GLY A 29 6.10 3.44 -19.35
C GLY A 29 5.47 4.08 -20.60
N THR A 30 4.99 5.32 -20.51
CA THR A 30 4.46 6.07 -21.66
C THR A 30 5.55 6.69 -22.53
N LEU A 31 6.73 6.96 -21.96
CA LEU A 31 7.89 7.48 -22.69
C LEU A 31 8.67 6.37 -23.39
N SER A 32 8.83 5.23 -22.71
CA SER A 32 9.63 4.08 -23.16
C SER A 32 8.87 2.78 -22.87
N PRO A 33 8.11 2.24 -23.84
CA PRO A 33 7.30 1.03 -23.68
C PRO A 33 8.03 -0.21 -23.11
N PRO A 34 9.33 -0.45 -23.37
CA PRO A 34 10.05 -1.58 -22.77
C PRO A 34 10.07 -1.59 -21.23
N ILE A 35 9.98 -0.42 -20.58
CA ILE A 35 9.98 -0.31 -19.12
C ILE A 35 8.74 -0.98 -18.52
N ASN A 36 7.58 -0.88 -19.18
CA ASN A 36 6.37 -1.55 -18.72
C ASN A 36 6.50 -3.07 -18.74
N LEU A 37 7.16 -3.63 -19.76
CA LEU A 37 7.42 -5.07 -19.84
C LEU A 37 8.33 -5.53 -18.69
N LEU A 38 9.41 -4.80 -18.43
CA LEU A 38 10.32 -5.12 -17.32
C LEU A 38 9.64 -5.00 -15.96
N CYS A 39 8.84 -3.94 -15.77
CA CYS A 39 8.07 -3.72 -14.54
C CYS A 39 7.06 -4.87 -14.32
N PHE A 40 6.34 -5.28 -15.38
CA PHE A 40 5.41 -6.41 -15.33
C PHE A 40 6.10 -7.72 -14.97
N LEU A 41 7.22 -8.06 -15.63
CA LEU A 41 7.99 -9.26 -15.32
C LEU A 41 8.49 -9.24 -13.86
N ASN A 42 8.97 -8.09 -13.38
CA ASN A 42 9.40 -7.94 -12.00
C ASN A 42 8.25 -8.20 -11.01
N PHE A 43 7.04 -7.68 -11.29
CA PHE A 43 5.86 -7.95 -10.45
C PHE A 43 5.41 -9.41 -10.49
N VAL A 44 5.52 -10.09 -11.64
CA VAL A 44 5.24 -11.53 -11.74
C VAL A 44 6.22 -12.34 -10.89
N VAL A 45 7.52 -12.05 -10.98
CA VAL A 45 8.54 -12.73 -10.16
C VAL A 45 8.30 -12.45 -8.68
N CYS A 46 8.04 -11.20 -8.30
CA CYS A 46 7.68 -10.84 -6.94
C CYS A 46 6.43 -11.60 -6.47
N ARG A 47 5.39 -11.72 -7.30
CA ARG A 47 4.16 -12.45 -6.94
C ARG A 47 4.45 -13.91 -6.60
N VAL A 48 5.33 -14.58 -7.34
CA VAL A 48 5.71 -15.98 -7.12
C VAL A 48 6.60 -16.13 -5.89
N VAL A 49 7.66 -15.32 -5.81
CA VAL A 49 8.64 -15.38 -4.72
C VAL A 49 7.97 -15.05 -3.39
N TYR A 50 7.25 -13.93 -3.30
CA TYR A 50 6.59 -13.54 -2.06
C TYR A 50 5.40 -14.45 -1.70
N ALA A 51 4.72 -15.07 -2.67
CA ALA A 51 3.73 -16.10 -2.36
C ALA A 51 4.37 -17.29 -1.63
N TYR A 52 5.55 -17.72 -2.07
CA TYR A 52 6.28 -18.79 -1.40
C TYR A 52 6.77 -18.34 -0.01
N LEU A 53 7.40 -17.16 0.10
CA LEU A 53 7.91 -16.63 1.37
C LEU A 53 6.80 -16.52 2.43
N PHE A 54 5.65 -15.94 2.06
CA PHE A 54 4.54 -15.75 3.00
C PHE A 54 3.88 -17.06 3.44
N CYS A 55 3.88 -18.10 2.60
CA CYS A 55 3.27 -19.39 2.95
C CYS A 55 4.19 -20.28 3.78
N PHE A 56 5.51 -20.28 3.52
CA PHE A 56 6.43 -21.30 4.06
C PHE A 56 7.59 -20.75 4.88
N ALA A 57 8.05 -19.51 4.65
CA ALA A 57 9.26 -18.99 5.28
C ALA A 57 8.98 -17.97 6.40
N GLU A 58 7.94 -17.16 6.26
CA GLU A 58 7.64 -16.08 7.21
C GLU A 58 6.75 -16.52 8.37
N THR A 59 7.00 -15.91 9.52
CA THR A 59 6.15 -16.06 10.70
C THR A 59 4.89 -15.21 10.57
N LYS A 60 3.82 -15.62 11.27
CA LYS A 60 2.56 -14.86 11.29
C LYS A 60 2.75 -13.56 12.05
N LYS A 61 2.66 -12.44 11.33
CA LYS A 61 2.64 -11.09 11.88
C LYS A 61 1.21 -10.70 12.28
N SER A 62 1.07 -9.66 13.10
CA SER A 62 -0.24 -9.15 13.48
C SER A 62 -0.96 -8.56 12.26
N ASP A 63 -2.19 -9.00 12.04
CA ASP A 63 -3.02 -8.51 10.94
C ASP A 63 -3.48 -7.07 11.22
N LEU A 64 -3.08 -6.11 10.38
CA LEU A 64 -3.55 -4.71 10.42
C LEU A 64 -4.84 -4.47 9.61
N GLY A 65 -5.55 -5.53 9.23
CA GLY A 65 -6.87 -5.43 8.56
C GLY A 65 -6.86 -4.73 7.21
N GLY A 66 -5.71 -4.64 6.53
CA GLY A 66 -5.59 -3.99 5.22
C GLY A 66 -5.20 -2.50 5.27
N ALA A 67 -4.78 -1.96 6.40
CA ALA A 67 -4.29 -0.58 6.49
C ALA A 67 -3.18 -0.28 5.45
N PHE A 68 -2.25 -1.22 5.24
CA PHE A 68 -1.20 -1.09 4.23
C PHE A 68 -1.75 -0.97 2.80
N TRP A 69 -2.83 -1.67 2.48
CA TRP A 69 -3.46 -1.58 1.16
C TRP A 69 -3.95 -0.17 0.88
N VAL A 70 -4.63 0.44 1.86
CA VAL A 70 -5.12 1.82 1.72
C VAL A 70 -3.98 2.82 1.62
N THR A 71 -2.90 2.63 2.38
CA THR A 71 -1.68 3.45 2.23
C THR A 71 -1.08 3.36 0.82
N GLN A 72 -1.02 2.17 0.21
CA GLN A 72 -0.52 2.05 -1.17
C GLN A 72 -1.46 2.70 -2.20
N LEU A 73 -2.77 2.68 -1.98
CA LEU A 73 -3.70 3.42 -2.83
C LEU A 73 -3.48 4.93 -2.73
N LYS A 74 -3.24 5.46 -1.52
CA LYS A 74 -2.88 6.87 -1.33
C LYS A 74 -1.59 7.24 -2.06
N HIS A 75 -0.56 6.38 -1.99
CA HIS A 75 0.68 6.59 -2.76
C HIS A 75 0.44 6.54 -4.27
N THR A 76 -0.45 5.68 -4.74
CA THR A 76 -0.81 5.60 -6.17
C THR A 76 -1.42 6.92 -6.66
N PHE A 77 -2.26 7.60 -5.87
CA PHE A 77 -2.74 8.94 -6.20
C PHE A 77 -1.60 9.96 -6.33
N VAL A 78 -0.62 9.92 -5.42
CA VAL A 78 0.57 10.80 -5.48
C VAL A 78 1.37 10.54 -6.76
N ILE A 79 1.58 9.26 -7.11
CA ILE A 79 2.24 8.86 -8.36
C ILE A 79 1.46 9.38 -9.57
N CYS A 80 0.14 9.29 -9.59
CA CYS A 80 -0.69 9.83 -10.68
C CYS A 80 -0.55 11.36 -10.82
N VAL A 81 -0.46 12.10 -9.71
CA VAL A 81 -0.20 13.55 -9.76
C VAL A 81 1.16 13.83 -10.39
N ILE A 82 2.21 13.11 -9.97
CA ILE A 82 3.56 13.24 -10.54
C ILE A 82 3.54 12.93 -12.04
N TYR A 83 2.85 11.87 -12.44
CA TYR A 83 2.65 11.50 -13.85
C TYR A 83 1.98 12.62 -14.65
N CYS A 84 0.86 13.18 -14.17
CA CYS A 84 0.16 14.26 -14.85
C CYS A 84 1.06 15.49 -15.04
N ILE A 85 1.79 15.91 -14.00
CA ILE A 85 2.72 17.06 -14.07
C ILE A 85 3.81 16.79 -15.11
N LEU A 86 4.44 15.63 -15.06
CA LEU A 86 5.50 15.26 -16.00
C LEU A 86 4.99 15.18 -17.44
N MET A 87 3.85 14.56 -17.67
CA MET A 87 3.29 14.43 -19.01
C MET A 87 2.86 15.77 -19.61
N ILE A 88 2.33 16.70 -18.80
CA ILE A 88 2.06 18.07 -19.28
C ILE A 88 3.36 18.75 -19.71
N GLY A 89 4.43 18.60 -18.92
CA GLY A 89 5.76 19.13 -19.28
C GLY A 89 6.29 18.53 -20.58
N VAL A 90 6.24 17.20 -20.72
CA VAL A 90 6.67 16.50 -21.95
C VAL A 90 5.86 16.93 -23.16
N LEU A 91 4.53 17.07 -23.03
CA LEU A 91 3.69 17.53 -24.13
C LEU A 91 3.94 19.00 -24.48
N ALA A 92 4.24 19.85 -23.51
CA ALA A 92 4.58 21.25 -23.75
C ALA A 92 5.92 21.42 -24.49
N GLU A 93 6.90 20.55 -24.21
CA GLU A 93 8.20 20.56 -24.90
C GLU A 93 8.11 19.95 -26.31
N ARG A 94 7.40 18.83 -26.47
CA ARG A 94 7.37 18.08 -27.73
C ARG A 94 6.36 18.59 -28.75
N ALA A 95 5.31 19.29 -28.33
CA ALA A 95 4.29 19.78 -29.24
C ALA A 95 4.71 21.08 -29.91
N THR A 96 4.42 21.22 -31.21
CA THR A 96 4.63 22.47 -31.96
C THR A 96 3.75 23.61 -31.44
N ASN A 97 2.62 23.27 -30.81
CA ASN A 97 1.67 24.20 -30.23
C ASN A 97 1.34 23.79 -28.79
N TYR A 98 1.06 24.75 -27.90
CA TYR A 98 0.70 24.46 -26.50
C TYR A 98 -0.67 23.78 -26.29
N GLY A 99 -1.45 23.58 -27.35
CA GLY A 99 -2.80 22.99 -27.29
C GLY A 99 -2.88 21.67 -26.51
N PRO A 100 -2.03 20.65 -26.80
CA PRO A 100 -2.06 19.38 -26.09
C PRO A 100 -1.77 19.50 -24.59
N ALA A 101 -0.88 20.41 -24.19
CA ALA A 101 -0.57 20.65 -22.78
C ALA A 101 -1.76 21.31 -22.04
N ILE A 102 -2.45 22.25 -22.70
CA ILE A 102 -3.65 22.91 -22.15
C ILE A 102 -4.79 21.91 -21.98
N ILE A 103 -4.99 21.02 -22.96
CA ILE A 103 -6.02 19.96 -22.88
C ILE A 103 -5.70 18.94 -21.79
N ALA A 104 -4.42 18.68 -21.51
CA ALA A 104 -3.99 17.77 -20.47
C ALA A 104 -4.08 18.37 -19.05
N ALA A 105 -3.99 19.69 -18.88
CA ALA A 105 -3.98 20.36 -17.57
C ALA A 105 -5.20 20.04 -16.65
N PRO A 106 -6.45 19.94 -17.15
CA PRO A 106 -7.60 19.56 -16.33
C PRO A 106 -7.47 18.18 -15.65
N SER A 107 -6.63 17.29 -16.18
CA SER A 107 -6.41 15.96 -15.58
C SER A 107 -5.84 16.05 -14.15
N ILE A 108 -5.02 17.06 -13.85
CA ILE A 108 -4.47 17.29 -12.50
C ILE A 108 -5.62 17.58 -11.52
N VAL A 109 -6.52 18.49 -11.90
CA VAL A 109 -7.67 18.87 -11.05
C VAL A 109 -8.56 17.67 -10.77
N TRP A 110 -8.78 16.82 -11.78
CA TRP A 110 -9.53 15.58 -11.61
C TRP A 110 -8.89 14.61 -10.61
N VAL A 111 -7.58 14.42 -10.66
CA VAL A 111 -6.88 13.53 -9.71
C VAL A 111 -6.98 14.04 -8.28
N PHE A 112 -6.84 15.36 -8.05
CA PHE A 112 -7.03 15.94 -6.72
C PHE A 112 -8.46 15.76 -6.20
N PHE A 113 -9.47 16.00 -7.05
CA PHE A 113 -10.86 15.76 -6.69
C PHE A 113 -11.12 14.28 -6.36
N SER A 114 -10.59 13.37 -7.17
CA SER A 114 -10.69 11.93 -6.93
C SER A 114 -10.01 11.50 -5.63
N LYS A 115 -8.86 12.09 -5.30
CA LYS A 115 -8.17 11.84 -4.02
C LYS A 115 -9.04 12.33 -2.84
N GLY A 116 -9.60 13.52 -2.93
CA GLY A 116 -10.50 14.05 -1.90
C GLY A 116 -11.74 13.17 -1.69
N LYS A 117 -12.32 12.65 -2.78
CA LYS A 117 -13.41 11.67 -2.70
C LYS A 117 -12.95 10.36 -2.03
N PHE A 118 -11.73 9.91 -2.32
CA PHE A 118 -11.18 8.70 -1.72
C PHE A 118 -10.95 8.83 -0.21
N ASP A 119 -10.48 9.99 0.24
CA ASP A 119 -10.23 10.25 1.67
C ASP A 119 -11.53 10.23 2.50
N ASN A 120 -12.70 10.40 1.87
CA ASN A 120 -14.01 10.32 2.52
C ASN A 120 -14.54 8.89 2.71
N TYR A 121 -13.87 7.86 2.18
CA TYR A 121 -14.32 6.49 2.39
C TYR A 121 -14.13 6.06 3.86
N ILE A 122 -15.15 5.43 4.43
CA ILE A 122 -15.10 4.87 5.77
C ILE A 122 -14.41 3.50 5.69
N TRP A 123 -13.11 3.47 6.01
CA TRP A 123 -12.32 2.24 6.06
C TRP A 123 -11.57 2.06 7.40
N GLU A 124 -11.25 3.15 8.10
CA GLU A 124 -10.53 3.10 9.38
C GLU A 124 -11.42 2.66 10.55
N LYS A 125 -12.72 2.97 10.46
CA LYS A 125 -13.68 2.74 11.54
C LYS A 125 -14.67 1.66 11.12
N LEU A 126 -14.80 0.65 11.96
CA LEU A 126 -15.86 -0.34 11.81
C LEU A 126 -17.21 0.33 12.14
N PRO A 127 -18.23 0.27 11.27
CA PRO A 127 -19.55 0.82 11.57
C PRO A 127 -20.16 0.12 12.79
N ILE A 128 -20.69 0.91 13.74
CA ILE A 128 -21.31 0.38 14.96
C ILE A 128 -22.45 -0.58 14.64
N GLN A 129 -23.17 -0.33 13.54
CA GLN A 129 -24.26 -1.18 13.08
C GLN A 129 -23.78 -2.59 12.73
N GLU A 130 -22.56 -2.75 12.20
CA GLU A 130 -21.97 -4.07 11.96
C GLU A 130 -21.53 -4.74 13.25
N LEU A 131 -21.02 -3.96 14.21
CA LEU A 131 -20.68 -4.45 15.55
C LEU A 131 -21.92 -4.99 16.28
N ILE A 132 -23.03 -4.25 16.25
CA ILE A 132 -24.31 -4.63 16.87
C ILE A 132 -24.96 -5.81 16.14
N ARG A 133 -24.88 -5.84 14.80
CA ARG A 133 -25.38 -6.94 13.97
C ARG A 133 -24.51 -8.19 14.04
N GLY A 134 -23.40 -8.15 14.77
CA GLY A 134 -22.40 -9.21 14.86
C GLY A 134 -23.06 -10.57 15.08
N LYS A 135 -23.24 -11.33 13.99
CA LYS A 135 -23.55 -12.75 14.07
C LYS A 135 -22.35 -13.41 14.73
N PRO A 136 -22.54 -14.33 15.69
CA PRO A 136 -21.41 -15.05 16.27
C PRO A 136 -20.63 -15.68 15.12
N SER A 137 -19.36 -15.30 14.97
CA SER A 137 -18.47 -15.94 14.01
C SER A 137 -18.51 -17.45 14.28
N PRO A 138 -18.78 -18.31 13.28
CA PRO A 138 -18.69 -19.76 13.46
C PRO A 138 -17.28 -20.19 13.87
N TYR A 139 -16.30 -19.32 13.62
CA TYR A 139 -14.94 -19.42 14.13
C TYR A 139 -14.76 -18.49 15.33
N LYS A 140 -15.10 -18.96 16.53
CA LYS A 140 -14.58 -18.38 17.77
C LYS A 140 -13.07 -18.66 17.75
N ARG A 141 -12.27 -17.67 17.37
CA ARG A 141 -10.81 -17.77 17.56
C ARG A 141 -10.59 -17.97 19.06
N PRO A 142 -9.84 -18.99 19.50
CA PRO A 142 -9.48 -19.10 20.91
C PRO A 142 -8.80 -17.79 21.31
N ASN A 143 -9.21 -17.23 22.45
CA ASN A 143 -8.68 -15.98 22.96
C ASN A 143 -7.17 -16.19 23.17
N LYS A 144 -6.35 -15.79 22.19
CA LYS A 144 -4.91 -15.97 22.23
C LYS A 144 -4.33 -14.93 23.16
N GLY A 145 -4.32 -15.25 24.45
CA GLY A 145 -3.65 -14.51 25.51
C GLY A 145 -4.27 -13.15 25.80
N GLN A 146 -4.54 -12.89 27.07
CA GLN A 146 -4.56 -11.50 27.52
C GLN A 146 -3.17 -10.92 27.27
N TYR A 147 -3.09 -9.67 26.81
CA TYR A 147 -1.81 -8.98 26.77
C TYR A 147 -1.27 -8.92 28.20
N VAL A 148 -0.14 -9.58 28.46
CA VAL A 148 0.60 -9.51 29.71
C VAL A 148 1.94 -8.88 29.39
N GLN A 149 2.28 -7.81 30.11
CA GLN A 149 3.59 -7.19 30.03
C GLN A 149 4.61 -8.14 30.69
N PRO A 150 5.61 -8.63 29.96
CA PRO A 150 6.61 -9.52 30.52
C PRO A 150 7.40 -8.85 31.66
N GLU A 151 7.60 -7.54 31.59
CA GLU A 151 8.29 -6.77 32.63
C GLU A 151 7.48 -6.70 33.93
N LEU A 152 6.16 -6.80 33.85
CA LEU A 152 5.28 -6.80 35.02
C LEU A 152 5.28 -8.15 35.75
N LEU A 153 5.53 -9.25 35.01
CA LEU A 153 5.70 -10.59 35.59
C LEU A 153 7.00 -10.71 36.39
N GLU A 154 8.05 -9.99 36.00
CA GLU A 154 9.31 -9.94 36.76
C GLU A 154 9.18 -9.13 38.08
N LEU A 155 8.19 -8.23 38.17
CA LEU A 155 7.95 -7.38 39.34
C LEU A 155 6.94 -7.96 40.34
N LEU A 156 6.19 -9.00 39.94
CA LEU A 156 5.24 -9.71 40.80
C LEU A 156 5.94 -10.91 41.43
N PRO A 157 6.21 -10.93 42.75
CA PRO A 157 6.68 -12.14 43.41
C PRO A 157 5.65 -13.26 43.26
N ASP A 158 6.11 -14.51 43.08
CA ASP A 158 5.36 -15.75 42.79
C ASP A 158 4.31 -16.17 43.85
N SER A 159 3.80 -15.25 44.67
CA SER A 159 2.82 -15.52 45.73
C SER A 159 1.52 -14.73 45.51
N LEU A 160 0.58 -15.34 44.79
CA LEU A 160 -0.87 -15.32 45.06
C LEU A 160 -1.58 -16.41 44.23
#